data_AF-A0A1E5SUP6-F1
#
_entry.id   AF-A0A1E5SUP6-F1
#
_cell.length_a   1.000
_cell.length_b   1.000
_cell.length_c   1.000
_cell.angle_alpha   90.00
_cell.angle_beta   90.00
_cell.angle_gamma   90.00
#
_symmetry.space_group_name_H-M   'P 1'
#
loop_
_entity.id
_entity.type
_entity.pdbx_description
1 polymer ?
#
loop_
_entity_poly.entity_id
_entity_poly.type
_entity_poly.pdbx_seq_one_letter_code
_entity_poly.pdbx_strand_id
1 'polypeptide(L)'
;MKRLFLLLASTSLLFTACQQESPKNEVIVMGMIHSGHRTNPNYDIEVVKSLVRAIDPDYILTEIPPDRYPQARKEFDELDTIMESRVRVFPEYVDAIFPLTREMNFEIIPTAGWTKPMNDYRRQKLAEIRNDPERAEDWKAYQASIQRGGEAMRANGDPNDPYYINSDLFDSLVDIRYQVYNELFNEELLLGGWDNINIAHYWHIEKAIEKHRGEGKRFLITYGSAHKGWFLRELKKRDDIIIKEMTPYLDQVLK
;
A
#
# COMPACT_ATOMS: atom_id res chain seq x y z
N MET A 1 -46.35 2.58 68.77
CA MET A 1 -45.14 2.22 68.00
C MET A 1 -45.53 1.92 66.55
N LYS A 2 -45.48 2.90 65.64
CA LYS A 2 -45.52 2.66 64.19
C LYS A 2 -44.55 3.66 63.56
N ARG A 3 -43.39 3.16 63.13
CA ARG A 3 -42.35 3.92 62.43
C ARG A 3 -42.77 4.05 60.96
N LEU A 4 -42.90 5.29 60.49
CA LEU A 4 -43.13 5.63 59.08
C LEU A 4 -41.75 5.77 58.42
N PHE A 5 -41.33 4.78 57.64
CA PHE A 5 -40.17 4.88 56.75
C PHE A 5 -40.66 5.47 55.42
N LEU A 6 -40.28 6.72 55.12
CA LEU A 6 -40.38 7.25 53.77
C LEU A 6 -39.20 6.71 52.96
N LEU A 7 -39.51 5.90 51.95
CA LEU A 7 -38.58 5.46 50.91
C LEU A 7 -38.33 6.65 49.97
N LEU A 8 -37.09 7.17 49.93
CA LEU A 8 -36.64 7.98 48.81
C LEU A 8 -36.42 7.05 47.61
N ALA A 9 -37.31 7.12 46.63
CA ALA A 9 -37.08 6.53 45.31
C ALA A 9 -36.12 7.45 44.55
N SER A 10 -34.83 7.12 44.57
CA SER A 10 -33.82 7.68 43.67
C SER A 10 -34.05 7.11 42.27
N THR A 11 -34.72 7.87 41.40
CA THR A 11 -34.81 7.64 39.96
C THR A 11 -33.43 7.81 39.34
N SER A 12 -32.69 6.70 39.22
CA SER A 12 -31.50 6.62 38.37
C SER A 12 -31.94 6.63 36.91
N LEU A 13 -31.98 7.82 36.30
CA LEU A 13 -32.01 7.96 34.84
C LEU A 13 -30.68 7.44 34.29
N LEU A 14 -30.69 6.17 33.89
CA LEU A 14 -29.66 5.61 33.02
C LEU A 14 -29.80 6.26 31.65
N PHE A 15 -29.03 7.33 31.42
CA PHE A 15 -28.74 7.79 30.07
C PHE A 15 -27.86 6.71 29.41
N THR A 16 -28.48 5.72 28.78
CA THR A 16 -27.83 5.02 27.67
C THR A 16 -27.64 6.05 26.57
N ALA A 17 -26.51 6.75 26.62
CA ALA A 17 -25.98 7.44 25.46
C ALA A 17 -25.86 6.38 24.37
N CYS A 18 -26.75 6.46 23.38
CA CYS A 18 -26.60 5.73 22.13
C CYS A 18 -25.30 6.29 21.52
N GLN A 19 -24.17 5.64 21.81
CA GLN A 19 -22.88 6.04 21.29
C GLN A 19 -22.93 5.72 19.81
N GLN A 20 -23.28 6.72 19.01
CA GLN A 20 -23.33 6.60 17.56
C GLN A 20 -21.94 6.16 17.10
N GLU A 21 -21.85 4.98 16.48
CA GLU A 21 -20.59 4.47 15.97
C GLU A 21 -19.98 5.52 15.03
N SER A 22 -18.69 5.78 15.20
CA SER A 22 -17.97 6.68 14.30
C SER A 22 -18.01 6.12 12.88
N PRO A 23 -18.15 6.97 11.85
CA PRO A 23 -18.18 6.50 10.47
C PRO A 23 -16.84 5.85 10.12
N LYS A 24 -16.90 4.65 9.53
CA LYS A 24 -15.70 3.90 9.10
C LYS A 24 -15.12 4.53 7.84
N ASN A 25 -13.79 4.58 7.77
CA ASN A 25 -13.09 5.00 6.57
C ASN A 25 -13.18 3.92 5.48
N GLU A 26 -13.28 4.33 4.22
CA GLU A 26 -13.13 3.43 3.08
C GLU A 26 -11.65 3.32 2.70
N VAL A 27 -11.16 2.10 2.45
CA VAL A 27 -9.77 1.87 2.05
C VAL A 27 -9.74 1.05 0.76
N ILE A 28 -9.03 1.56 -0.24
CA ILE A 28 -8.80 0.92 -1.53
C ILE A 28 -7.30 0.73 -1.72
N VAL A 29 -6.88 -0.44 -2.18
CA VAL A 29 -5.46 -0.71 -2.51
C VAL A 29 -5.34 -0.92 -4.01
N MET A 30 -4.61 -0.02 -4.67
CA MET A 30 -4.37 -0.04 -6.11
C MET A 30 -2.93 -0.43 -6.39
N GLY A 31 -2.75 -1.57 -7.06
CA GLY A 31 -1.45 -2.09 -7.46
C GLY A 31 -0.90 -1.34 -8.68
N MET A 32 0.27 -0.72 -8.51
CA MET A 32 0.99 0.01 -9.55
C MET A 32 2.03 -0.88 -10.25
N ILE A 33 2.37 -0.52 -11.48
CA ILE A 33 3.40 -1.21 -12.29
C ILE A 33 4.65 -0.35 -12.52
N HIS A 34 4.79 0.75 -11.77
CA HIS A 34 5.94 1.65 -11.81
C HIS A 34 6.24 2.17 -13.23
N SER A 35 7.49 2.06 -13.69
CA SER A 35 7.90 2.41 -15.05
C SER A 35 7.10 1.68 -16.14
N GLY A 36 6.45 0.57 -15.81
CA GLY A 36 5.53 -0.13 -16.71
C GLY A 36 4.39 0.75 -17.22
N HIS A 37 3.92 1.74 -16.44
CA HIS A 37 2.88 2.68 -16.87
C HIS A 37 3.30 3.54 -18.09
N ARG A 38 4.59 3.64 -18.40
CA ARG A 38 5.08 4.37 -19.58
C ARG A 38 4.96 3.58 -20.88
N THR A 39 4.84 2.25 -20.78
CA THR A 39 4.91 1.36 -21.94
C THR A 39 3.73 0.41 -22.06
N ASN A 40 2.95 0.24 -21.00
CA ASN A 40 1.77 -0.60 -20.99
C ASN A 40 0.55 0.19 -21.53
N PRO A 41 0.00 -0.17 -22.70
CA PRO A 41 -1.14 0.54 -23.27
C PRO A 41 -2.47 0.29 -22.53
N ASN A 42 -2.57 -0.77 -21.73
CA ASN A 42 -3.80 -1.14 -21.02
C ASN A 42 -3.85 -0.59 -19.59
N TYR A 43 -2.71 -0.12 -19.06
CA TYR A 43 -2.61 0.46 -17.74
C TYR A 43 -1.57 1.60 -17.73
N ASP A 44 -1.79 2.58 -18.58
CA ASP A 44 -0.91 3.75 -18.70
C ASP A 44 -1.19 4.81 -17.62
N ILE A 45 -0.49 5.95 -17.72
CA ILE A 45 -0.66 7.08 -16.80
C ILE A 45 -2.04 7.73 -16.87
N GLU A 46 -2.70 7.75 -18.04
CA GLU A 46 -4.04 8.33 -18.17
C GLU A 46 -5.10 7.41 -17.55
N VAL A 47 -4.92 6.09 -17.62
CA VAL A 47 -5.73 5.12 -16.87
C VAL A 47 -5.55 5.35 -15.36
N VAL A 48 -4.31 5.51 -14.87
CA VAL A 48 -4.06 5.82 -13.45
C VAL A 48 -4.79 7.10 -13.03
N LYS A 49 -4.68 8.18 -13.82
CA LYS A 49 -5.39 9.44 -13.51
C LYS A 49 -6.91 9.26 -13.48
N SER A 50 -7.45 8.53 -14.44
CA SER A 50 -8.89 8.27 -14.55
C SER A 50 -9.40 7.45 -13.36
N LEU A 51 -8.63 6.46 -12.92
CA LEU A 51 -8.94 5.67 -11.72
C LEU A 51 -8.92 6.54 -10.46
N VAL A 52 -7.92 7.40 -10.28
CA VAL A 52 -7.86 8.30 -9.12
C VAL A 52 -9.09 9.23 -9.10
N ARG A 53 -9.48 9.79 -10.25
CA ARG A 53 -10.69 10.61 -10.38
C ARG A 53 -11.98 9.82 -10.08
N ALA A 54 -12.08 8.58 -10.57
CA ALA A 54 -13.23 7.72 -10.32
C ALA A 54 -13.33 7.28 -8.85
N ILE A 55 -12.19 7.06 -8.21
CA ILE A 55 -12.10 6.71 -6.79
C ILE A 55 -12.42 7.91 -5.91
N ASP A 56 -12.07 9.13 -6.32
CA ASP A 56 -12.30 10.37 -5.57
C ASP A 56 -11.83 10.25 -4.10
N PRO A 57 -10.53 10.02 -3.85
CA PRO A 57 -10.00 9.83 -2.51
C PRO A 57 -9.88 11.16 -1.76
N ASP A 58 -9.98 11.12 -0.43
CA ASP A 58 -9.56 12.22 0.45
C ASP A 58 -8.06 12.15 0.77
N TYR A 59 -7.51 10.93 0.85
CA TYR A 59 -6.12 10.65 1.18
C TYR A 59 -5.52 9.67 0.18
N ILE A 60 -4.30 9.95 -0.29
CA ILE A 60 -3.52 9.01 -1.12
C ILE A 60 -2.25 8.63 -0.39
N LEU A 61 -2.15 7.37 0.02
CA LEU A 61 -0.98 6.80 0.68
C LEU A 61 -0.04 6.27 -0.40
N THR A 62 1.17 6.82 -0.46
CA THR A 62 2.11 6.59 -1.57
C THR A 62 3.35 5.79 -1.13
N GLU A 63 3.94 5.05 -2.07
CA GLU A 63 5.28 4.43 -1.98
C GLU A 63 6.40 5.49 -2.10
N ILE A 64 6.21 6.63 -1.43
CA ILE A 64 7.23 7.67 -1.27
C ILE A 64 7.75 7.60 0.16
N PRO A 65 9.07 7.57 0.38
CA PRO A 65 9.60 7.65 1.73
C PRO A 65 9.31 9.01 2.37
N PRO A 66 8.87 9.07 3.65
CA PRO A 66 8.54 10.32 4.31
C PRO A 66 9.65 11.37 4.30
N ASP A 67 10.93 10.97 4.33
CA ASP A 67 12.09 11.87 4.28
C ASP A 67 12.30 12.50 2.89
N ARG A 68 11.72 11.92 1.83
CA ARG A 68 11.86 12.39 0.45
C ARG A 68 10.73 13.30 0.01
N TYR A 69 9.55 13.12 0.58
CA TYR A 69 8.35 13.86 0.18
C TYR A 69 8.50 15.39 0.27
N PRO A 70 9.10 16.00 1.32
CA PRO A 70 9.23 17.45 1.39
C PRO A 70 10.01 18.05 0.21
N GLN A 71 11.08 17.37 -0.22
CA GLN A 71 11.85 17.78 -1.39
C GLN A 71 11.04 17.61 -2.68
N ALA A 72 10.41 16.44 -2.87
CA ALA A 72 9.60 16.18 -4.06
C ALA A 72 8.43 17.16 -4.20
N ARG A 73 7.74 17.50 -3.10
CA ARG A 73 6.67 18.50 -3.08
C ARG A 73 7.19 19.88 -3.46
N LYS A 74 8.29 20.32 -2.85
CA LYS A 74 8.92 21.60 -3.17
C LYS A 74 9.29 21.70 -4.64
N GLU A 75 9.93 20.67 -5.18
CA GLU A 75 10.32 20.63 -6.59
C GLU A 75 9.10 20.68 -7.51
N PHE A 76 8.04 19.93 -7.21
CA PHE A 76 6.81 19.97 -8.02
C PHE A 76 6.12 21.35 -7.96
N ASP A 77 6.08 21.99 -6.79
CA ASP A 77 5.55 23.34 -6.61
C ASP A 77 6.34 24.40 -7.42
N GLU A 78 7.66 24.30 -7.43
CA GLU A 78 8.55 25.30 -8.03
C GLU A 78 8.80 25.06 -9.53
N LEU A 79 8.85 23.80 -9.96
CA LEU A 79 9.36 23.39 -11.28
C LEU A 79 8.35 22.62 -12.14
N ASP A 80 7.17 22.32 -11.61
CA ASP A 80 6.18 21.45 -12.27
C ASP A 80 6.71 20.04 -12.59
N THR A 81 7.74 19.61 -11.87
CA THR A 81 8.35 18.27 -12.03
C THR A 81 9.11 17.88 -10.77
N ILE A 82 9.47 16.60 -10.66
CA ILE A 82 10.17 16.04 -9.49
C ILE A 82 11.55 15.55 -9.94
N MET A 83 12.59 16.09 -9.32
CA MET A 83 13.99 15.72 -9.55
C MET A 83 14.53 14.80 -8.46
N GLU A 84 13.86 14.70 -7.31
CA GLU A 84 14.22 13.85 -6.19
C GLU A 84 14.40 12.41 -6.70
N SER A 85 15.60 11.89 -6.49
CA SER A 85 16.11 10.68 -7.12
C SER A 85 15.27 9.43 -6.90
N ARG A 86 14.60 9.31 -5.75
CA ARG A 86 13.79 8.14 -5.40
C ARG A 86 12.37 8.28 -5.90
N VAL A 87 11.81 9.48 -5.92
CA VAL A 87 10.43 9.72 -6.41
C VAL A 87 10.37 9.78 -7.93
N ARG A 88 11.37 10.38 -8.60
CA ARG A 88 11.36 10.61 -10.06
C ARG A 88 11.26 9.35 -10.92
N VAL A 89 11.53 8.17 -10.35
CA VAL A 89 11.49 6.89 -11.07
C VAL A 89 10.10 6.25 -11.08
N PHE A 90 9.14 6.82 -10.33
CA PHE A 90 7.76 6.38 -10.23
C PHE A 90 6.86 7.31 -11.05
N PRO A 91 6.60 7.01 -12.32
CA PRO A 91 5.78 7.87 -13.17
C PRO A 91 4.34 8.02 -12.65
N GLU A 92 3.81 7.03 -11.94
CA GLU A 92 2.52 7.14 -11.26
C GLU A 92 2.47 8.34 -10.29
N TYR A 93 3.61 8.73 -9.68
CA TYR A 93 3.66 9.89 -8.80
C TYR A 93 3.99 11.17 -9.57
N VAL A 94 5.03 11.13 -10.41
CA VAL A 94 5.49 12.31 -11.16
C VAL A 94 4.44 12.79 -12.17
N ASP A 95 3.85 11.85 -12.90
CA ASP A 95 3.07 12.13 -14.10
C ASP A 95 1.54 12.03 -13.83
N ALA A 96 1.11 11.46 -12.69
CA ALA A 96 -0.30 11.38 -12.28
C ALA A 96 -0.61 12.01 -10.91
N ILE A 97 -0.16 11.42 -9.80
CA ILE A 97 -0.64 11.81 -8.46
C ILE A 97 -0.28 13.25 -8.10
N PHE A 98 0.95 13.72 -8.31
CA PHE A 98 1.30 15.12 -8.03
C PHE A 98 0.51 16.09 -8.92
N PRO A 99 0.44 15.93 -10.25
CA PRO A 99 -0.41 16.73 -11.12
C PRO A 99 -1.86 16.82 -10.68
N LEU A 100 -2.47 15.70 -10.26
CA LEU A 100 -3.86 15.68 -9.82
C LEU A 100 -4.13 16.51 -8.56
N THR A 101 -3.11 16.85 -7.77
CA THR A 101 -3.26 17.80 -6.64
C THR A 101 -3.70 19.20 -7.06
N ARG A 102 -3.60 19.55 -8.36
CA ARG A 102 -4.11 20.81 -8.90
C ARG A 102 -5.60 20.77 -9.26
N GLU A 103 -6.15 19.58 -9.43
CA GLU A 103 -7.52 19.35 -9.90
C GLU A 103 -8.42 18.82 -8.78
N MET A 104 -7.85 18.10 -7.82
CA MET A 104 -8.57 17.36 -6.79
C MET A 104 -8.06 17.74 -5.39
N ASN A 105 -8.95 17.67 -4.40
CA ASN A 105 -8.66 18.05 -3.02
C ASN A 105 -8.35 16.83 -2.14
N PHE A 106 -7.25 16.13 -2.45
CA PHE A 106 -6.73 15.05 -1.60
C PHE A 106 -5.39 15.42 -0.98
N GLU A 107 -5.07 14.81 0.16
CA GLU A 107 -3.75 14.89 0.79
C GLU A 107 -2.89 13.68 0.38
N ILE A 108 -1.67 13.93 -0.07
CA ILE A 108 -0.66 12.88 -0.27
C ILE A 108 0.01 12.58 1.07
N ILE A 109 -0.07 11.33 1.51
CA ILE A 109 0.60 10.82 2.71
C ILE A 109 1.72 9.86 2.29
N PRO A 110 3.01 10.23 2.41
CA PRO A 110 4.11 9.33 2.10
C PRO A 110 4.21 8.22 3.15
N THR A 111 4.26 6.96 2.71
CA THR A 111 4.23 5.80 3.63
C THR A 111 5.33 4.78 3.39
N ALA A 112 6.26 5.01 2.46
CA ALA A 112 7.28 4.01 2.19
C ALA A 112 8.29 3.89 3.34
N GLY A 113 8.46 2.69 3.90
CA GLY A 113 9.48 2.39 4.92
C GLY A 113 10.91 2.32 4.37
N TRP A 114 11.11 2.49 3.05
CA TRP A 114 12.41 2.44 2.41
C TRP A 114 13.30 3.59 2.86
N THR A 115 14.49 3.27 3.36
CA THR A 115 15.56 4.25 3.59
C THR A 115 16.77 3.94 2.72
N LYS A 116 17.60 4.95 2.43
CA LYS A 116 18.84 4.74 1.68
C LYS A 116 19.78 3.74 2.37
N PRO A 117 20.07 3.84 3.68
CA PRO A 117 20.94 2.87 4.36
C PRO A 117 20.42 1.44 4.27
N MET A 118 19.10 1.25 4.39
CA MET A 118 18.46 -0.06 4.26
C MET A 118 18.65 -0.65 2.85
N ASN A 119 18.42 0.13 1.80
CA ASN A 119 18.62 -0.32 0.43
C ASN A 119 20.10 -0.62 0.13
N ASP A 120 21.03 0.22 0.60
CA ASP A 120 22.46 -0.01 0.43
C ASP A 120 22.90 -1.32 1.10
N TYR A 121 22.49 -1.53 2.36
CA TYR A 121 22.77 -2.76 3.11
C TYR A 121 22.20 -3.99 2.40
N ARG A 122 20.92 -3.96 2.03
CA ARG A 122 20.26 -5.05 1.31
C ARG A 122 21.00 -5.41 0.03
N ARG A 123 21.38 -4.41 -0.77
CA ARG A 123 22.09 -4.62 -2.04
C ARG A 123 23.47 -5.25 -1.80
N GLN A 124 24.21 -4.77 -0.81
CA GLN A 124 25.50 -5.33 -0.44
C GLN A 124 25.35 -6.78 0.01
N LYS A 125 24.44 -7.05 0.95
CA LYS A 125 24.26 -8.39 1.52
C LYS A 125 23.79 -9.42 0.48
N LEU A 126 22.89 -9.04 -0.43
CA LEU A 126 22.51 -9.90 -1.57
C LEU A 126 23.68 -10.17 -2.52
N ALA A 127 24.58 -9.20 -2.72
CA ALA A 127 25.77 -9.40 -3.53
C ALA A 127 26.78 -10.33 -2.83
N GLU A 128 26.91 -10.24 -1.51
CA GLU A 128 27.72 -11.17 -0.70
C GLU A 128 27.16 -12.60 -0.82
N ILE A 129 25.87 -12.81 -0.56
CA ILE A 129 25.20 -14.11 -0.68
C ILE A 129 25.38 -14.70 -2.08
N ARG A 130 25.19 -13.90 -3.13
CA ARG A 130 25.35 -14.34 -4.53
C ARG A 130 26.77 -14.87 -4.83
N ASN A 131 27.78 -14.28 -4.20
CA ASN A 131 29.19 -14.59 -4.49
C ASN A 131 29.80 -15.58 -3.49
N ASP A 132 29.05 -16.00 -2.48
CA ASP A 132 29.49 -16.95 -1.45
C ASP A 132 29.28 -18.40 -1.94
N PRO A 133 30.35 -19.19 -2.12
CA PRO A 133 30.25 -20.59 -2.54
C PRO A 133 29.44 -21.46 -1.56
N GLU A 134 29.43 -21.14 -0.26
CA GLU A 134 28.66 -21.88 0.75
C GLU A 134 27.15 -21.62 0.62
N ARG A 135 26.76 -20.52 -0.04
CA ARG A 135 25.38 -20.12 -0.29
C ARG A 135 24.92 -20.40 -1.73
N ALA A 136 25.71 -21.14 -2.51
CA ALA A 136 25.41 -21.39 -3.92
C ALA A 136 24.05 -22.08 -4.15
N GLU A 137 23.68 -23.05 -3.31
CA GLU A 137 22.38 -23.73 -3.42
C GLU A 137 21.21 -22.84 -3.00
N ASP A 138 21.36 -22.00 -1.96
CA ASP A 138 20.34 -21.00 -1.58
C ASP A 138 20.10 -20.01 -2.71
N TRP A 139 21.18 -19.48 -3.30
CA TRP A 139 21.08 -18.55 -4.41
C TRP A 139 20.40 -19.20 -5.63
N LYS A 140 20.74 -20.45 -5.93
CA LYS A 140 20.12 -21.23 -7.01
C LYS A 140 18.64 -21.50 -6.73
N ALA A 141 18.27 -21.84 -5.49
CA ALA A 141 16.88 -22.06 -5.08
C ALA A 141 16.06 -20.77 -5.24
N TYR A 142 16.62 -19.63 -4.86
CA TYR A 142 16.02 -18.31 -5.08
C TYR A 142 15.85 -17.99 -6.57
N GLN A 143 16.85 -18.20 -7.42
CA GLN A 143 16.70 -17.97 -8.86
C GLN A 143 15.60 -18.87 -9.47
N ALA A 144 15.56 -20.15 -9.07
CA ALA A 144 14.53 -21.09 -9.51
C ALA A 144 13.13 -20.68 -9.02
N SER A 145 13.00 -20.08 -7.83
CA SER A 145 11.71 -19.59 -7.34
C SER A 145 11.24 -18.36 -8.12
N ILE A 146 12.14 -17.41 -8.44
CA ILE A 146 11.79 -16.26 -9.29
C ILE A 146 11.28 -16.74 -10.64
N GLN A 147 11.97 -17.69 -11.26
CA GLN A 147 11.59 -18.22 -12.56
C GLN A 147 10.20 -18.86 -12.50
N ARG A 148 10.00 -19.81 -11.57
CA ARG A 148 8.71 -20.50 -11.39
C ARG A 148 7.58 -19.53 -11.08
N GLY A 149 7.81 -18.55 -10.20
CA GLY A 149 6.83 -17.52 -9.88
C GLY A 149 6.46 -16.67 -11.09
N GLY A 150 7.45 -16.25 -11.89
CA GLY A 150 7.22 -15.50 -13.12
C GLY A 150 6.48 -16.31 -14.20
N GLU A 151 6.78 -17.61 -14.32
CA GLU A 151 6.06 -18.53 -15.21
C GLU A 151 4.61 -18.72 -14.76
N ALA A 152 4.38 -18.96 -13.47
CA ALA A 152 3.05 -19.08 -12.91
C ALA A 152 2.23 -17.80 -13.11
N MET A 153 2.83 -16.62 -12.88
CA MET A 153 2.18 -15.33 -13.13
C MET A 153 1.75 -15.18 -14.60
N ARG A 154 2.62 -15.51 -15.56
CA ARG A 154 2.28 -15.41 -17.00
C ARG A 154 1.28 -16.47 -17.46
N ALA A 155 1.27 -17.63 -16.83
CA ALA A 155 0.33 -18.71 -17.18
C ALA A 155 -1.11 -18.42 -16.73
N ASN A 156 -1.29 -17.56 -15.74
CA ASN A 156 -2.59 -17.29 -15.10
C ASN A 156 -3.21 -15.94 -15.45
N GLY A 157 -2.47 -15.04 -16.10
CA GLY A 157 -3.00 -13.75 -16.53
C GLY A 157 -1.97 -12.88 -17.24
N ASP A 158 -2.43 -11.76 -17.78
CA ASP A 158 -1.58 -10.78 -18.45
C ASP A 158 -1.02 -9.80 -17.41
N PRO A 159 0.30 -9.73 -17.17
CA PRO A 159 0.89 -8.74 -16.28
C PRO A 159 0.76 -7.30 -16.78
N ASN A 160 0.14 -7.07 -17.94
CA ASN A 160 -0.26 -5.76 -18.42
C ASN A 160 -1.74 -5.43 -18.16
N ASP A 161 -2.55 -6.41 -17.75
CA ASP A 161 -3.96 -6.21 -17.49
C ASP A 161 -4.19 -5.69 -16.06
N PRO A 162 -4.76 -4.48 -15.89
CA PRO A 162 -5.03 -3.92 -14.56
C PRO A 162 -6.05 -4.76 -13.76
N TYR A 163 -6.95 -5.51 -14.40
CA TYR A 163 -7.85 -6.44 -13.70
C TYR A 163 -7.07 -7.60 -13.08
N TYR A 164 -6.12 -8.15 -13.83
CA TYR A 164 -5.27 -9.23 -13.32
C TYR A 164 -4.37 -8.75 -12.17
N ILE A 165 -3.66 -7.64 -12.37
CA ILE A 165 -2.74 -7.09 -11.36
C ILE A 165 -3.46 -6.74 -10.05
N ASN A 166 -4.73 -6.33 -10.13
CA ASN A 166 -5.54 -6.00 -8.95
C ASN A 166 -6.34 -7.19 -8.39
N SER A 167 -6.15 -8.41 -8.90
CA SER A 167 -6.87 -9.61 -8.44
C SER A 167 -6.26 -10.29 -7.20
N ASP A 168 -7.05 -11.13 -6.52
CA ASP A 168 -6.59 -12.03 -5.45
C ASP A 168 -5.65 -13.13 -5.97
N LEU A 169 -5.84 -13.56 -7.22
CA LEU A 169 -4.99 -14.58 -7.86
C LEU A 169 -3.57 -14.05 -8.03
N PHE A 170 -3.42 -12.83 -8.52
CA PHE A 170 -2.11 -12.19 -8.63
C PHE A 170 -1.42 -12.08 -7.28
N ASP A 171 -2.13 -11.62 -6.24
CA ASP A 171 -1.60 -11.52 -4.87
C ASP A 171 -1.09 -12.87 -4.35
N SER A 172 -1.86 -13.93 -4.56
CA SER A 172 -1.48 -15.28 -4.15
C SER A 172 -0.22 -15.79 -4.88
N LEU A 173 -0.08 -15.45 -6.16
CA LEU A 173 1.11 -15.81 -6.96
C LEU A 173 2.34 -15.00 -6.54
N VAL A 174 2.16 -13.76 -6.11
CA VAL A 174 3.23 -12.94 -5.52
C VAL A 174 3.74 -13.57 -4.23
N ASP A 175 2.86 -14.02 -3.33
CA ASP A 175 3.28 -14.68 -2.09
C ASP A 175 4.15 -15.91 -2.38
N ILE A 176 3.73 -16.76 -3.32
CA ILE A 176 4.51 -17.93 -3.75
C ILE A 176 5.89 -17.52 -4.30
N ARG A 177 5.94 -16.44 -5.09
CA ARG A 177 7.20 -15.95 -5.67
C ARG A 177 8.18 -15.47 -4.61
N TYR A 178 7.71 -14.75 -3.60
CA TYR A 178 8.56 -14.16 -2.57
C TYR A 178 8.80 -15.08 -1.37
N GLN A 179 8.05 -16.17 -1.22
CA GLN A 179 8.21 -17.12 -0.12
C GLN A 179 9.66 -17.59 0.05
N VAL A 180 10.29 -18.08 -1.02
CA VAL A 180 11.68 -18.59 -0.95
C VAL A 180 12.69 -17.47 -0.64
N TYR A 181 12.50 -16.28 -1.20
CA TYR A 181 13.35 -15.13 -0.84
C TYR A 181 13.21 -14.80 0.64
N ASN A 182 11.98 -14.84 1.14
CA ASN A 182 11.67 -14.50 2.51
C ASN A 182 12.26 -15.54 3.49
N GLU A 183 12.05 -16.82 3.22
CA GLU A 183 12.59 -17.93 4.01
C GLU A 183 14.12 -17.94 4.05
N LEU A 184 14.78 -17.69 2.91
CA LEU A 184 16.24 -17.78 2.82
C LEU A 184 16.95 -16.51 3.32
N PHE A 185 16.37 -15.33 3.12
CA PHE A 185 17.12 -14.07 3.24
C PHE A 185 16.48 -13.01 4.14
N ASN A 186 15.21 -13.11 4.54
CA ASN A 186 14.52 -12.00 5.22
C ASN A 186 15.24 -11.55 6.50
N GLU A 187 15.63 -12.50 7.36
CA GLU A 187 16.32 -12.20 8.62
C GLU A 187 17.69 -11.54 8.38
N GLU A 188 18.49 -12.09 7.47
CA GLU A 188 19.82 -11.56 7.15
C GLU A 188 19.77 -10.18 6.46
N LEU A 189 18.67 -9.87 5.78
CA LEU A 189 18.47 -8.57 5.11
C LEU A 189 17.89 -7.50 6.03
N LEU A 190 17.62 -7.84 7.31
CA LEU A 190 17.07 -6.94 8.31
C LEU A 190 15.81 -6.23 7.75
N LEU A 191 15.68 -4.91 7.95
CA LEU A 191 14.56 -4.13 7.45
C LEU A 191 14.38 -4.18 5.91
N GLY A 192 15.40 -4.58 5.15
CA GLY A 192 15.33 -4.74 3.69
C GLY A 192 14.85 -6.13 3.23
N GLY A 193 14.58 -7.05 4.17
CA GLY A 193 13.89 -8.31 3.89
C GLY A 193 12.44 -8.08 3.43
N TRP A 194 11.83 -9.07 2.78
CA TRP A 194 10.51 -8.92 2.14
C TRP A 194 9.38 -8.68 3.15
N ASP A 195 9.25 -9.52 4.17
CA ASP A 195 8.26 -9.27 5.22
C ASP A 195 8.62 -8.03 6.03
N ASN A 196 9.90 -7.83 6.33
CA ASN A 196 10.34 -6.72 7.18
C ASN A 196 10.06 -5.36 6.54
N ILE A 197 10.25 -5.22 5.22
CA ILE A 197 9.94 -3.98 4.52
C ILE A 197 8.43 -3.74 4.41
N ASN A 198 7.64 -4.81 4.22
CA ASN A 198 6.18 -4.70 4.20
C ASN A 198 5.62 -4.30 5.57
N ILE A 199 6.19 -4.81 6.67
CA ILE A 199 5.87 -4.35 8.03
C ILE A 199 6.17 -2.86 8.17
N ALA A 200 7.33 -2.39 7.69
CA ALA A 200 7.70 -0.98 7.76
C ALA A 200 6.77 -0.08 6.92
N HIS A 201 6.41 -0.51 5.70
CA HIS A 201 5.39 0.16 4.89
C HIS A 201 4.05 0.25 5.61
N TYR A 202 3.58 -0.89 6.12
CA TYR A 202 2.29 -0.97 6.76
C TYR A 202 2.22 -0.20 8.06
N TRP A 203 3.30 -0.11 8.82
CA TRP A 203 3.35 0.74 10.02
C TRP A 203 3.03 2.20 9.71
N HIS A 204 3.52 2.74 8.59
CA HIS A 204 3.17 4.10 8.15
C HIS A 204 1.72 4.20 7.63
N ILE A 205 1.23 3.18 6.91
CA ILE A 205 -0.16 3.10 6.44
C ILE A 205 -1.11 3.07 7.65
N GLU A 206 -0.87 2.19 8.61
CA GLU A 206 -1.63 2.05 9.84
C GLU A 206 -1.65 3.37 10.62
N LYS A 207 -0.50 4.01 10.80
CA LYS A 207 -0.41 5.31 11.48
C LYS A 207 -1.25 6.39 10.78
N ALA A 208 -1.28 6.39 9.44
CA ALA A 208 -2.09 7.33 8.67
C ALA A 208 -3.58 7.06 8.84
N ILE A 209 -4.03 5.81 8.71
CA ILE A 209 -5.43 5.41 8.91
C ILE A 209 -5.86 5.72 10.35
N GLU A 210 -5.00 5.44 11.33
CA GLU A 210 -5.27 5.68 12.76
C GLU A 210 -5.44 7.16 13.08
N LYS A 211 -4.57 8.01 12.53
CA LYS A 211 -4.66 9.47 12.71
C LYS A 211 -6.02 10.04 12.27
N HIS A 212 -6.64 9.40 11.29
CA HIS A 212 -7.90 9.80 10.67
C HIS A 212 -9.06 8.85 11.00
N ARG A 213 -8.92 8.06 12.07
CA ARG A 213 -9.94 7.08 12.47
C ARG A 213 -11.29 7.76 12.71
N GLY A 214 -12.35 7.19 12.13
CA GLY A 214 -13.70 7.66 12.40
C GLY A 214 -14.14 8.90 11.63
N GLU A 215 -13.38 9.33 10.61
CA GLU A 215 -13.70 10.52 9.80
C GLU A 215 -14.66 10.22 8.64
N GLY A 216 -14.89 8.96 8.30
CA GLY A 216 -15.70 8.56 7.15
C GLY A 216 -15.06 8.91 5.81
N LYS A 217 -13.72 8.91 5.76
CA LYS A 217 -12.90 9.36 4.64
C LYS A 217 -12.48 8.21 3.74
N ARG A 218 -12.17 8.52 2.48
CA ARG A 218 -11.69 7.54 1.50
C ARG A 218 -10.18 7.60 1.34
N PHE A 219 -9.53 6.48 1.60
CA PHE A 219 -8.10 6.25 1.46
C PHE A 219 -7.83 5.44 0.19
N LEU A 220 -6.92 5.94 -0.64
CA LEU A 220 -6.34 5.20 -1.76
C LEU A 220 -4.88 4.89 -1.46
N ILE A 221 -4.55 3.61 -1.30
CA ILE A 221 -3.17 3.13 -1.14
C ILE A 221 -2.62 2.80 -2.51
N THR A 222 -1.50 3.41 -2.88
CA THR A 222 -0.84 3.28 -4.19
C THR A 222 0.58 2.79 -4.02
N TYR A 223 0.82 1.53 -4.37
CA TYR A 223 2.11 0.85 -4.21
C TYR A 223 2.37 -0.09 -5.37
N GLY A 224 3.62 -0.47 -5.58
CA GLY A 224 3.96 -1.58 -6.46
C GLY A 224 3.07 -2.79 -6.19
N SER A 225 2.47 -3.35 -7.23
CA SER A 225 1.45 -4.40 -7.14
C SER A 225 1.85 -5.61 -6.29
N ALA A 226 3.14 -5.92 -6.20
CA ALA A 226 3.66 -6.98 -5.35
C ALA A 226 3.38 -6.78 -3.84
N HIS A 227 3.11 -5.57 -3.38
CA HIS A 227 2.84 -5.29 -1.97
C HIS A 227 1.35 -5.43 -1.59
N LYS A 228 0.45 -5.38 -2.60
CA LYS A 228 -1.01 -5.27 -2.41
C LYS A 228 -1.57 -6.37 -1.52
N GLY A 229 -1.31 -7.64 -1.87
CA GLY A 229 -1.79 -8.79 -1.11
C GLY A 229 -1.36 -8.77 0.37
N TRP A 230 -0.13 -8.35 0.64
CA TRP A 230 0.39 -8.22 1.99
C TRP A 230 -0.39 -7.17 2.78
N PHE A 231 -0.59 -5.97 2.22
CA PHE A 231 -1.37 -4.91 2.88
C PHE A 231 -2.82 -5.32 3.11
N LEU A 232 -3.47 -5.95 2.13
CA LEU A 232 -4.86 -6.40 2.27
C LEU A 232 -5.03 -7.39 3.43
N ARG A 233 -4.07 -8.29 3.67
CA ARG A 233 -4.11 -9.21 4.82
C ARG A 233 -4.09 -8.48 6.16
N GLU A 234 -3.26 -7.45 6.30
CA GLU A 234 -3.20 -6.67 7.54
C GLU A 234 -4.42 -5.75 7.70
N LEU A 235 -4.86 -5.09 6.63
CA LEU A 235 -6.07 -4.26 6.63
C LEU A 235 -7.31 -5.07 7.02
N LYS A 236 -7.43 -6.33 6.56
CA LYS A 236 -8.56 -7.23 6.90
C LYS A 236 -8.63 -7.57 8.39
N LYS A 237 -7.57 -7.33 9.17
CA LYS A 237 -7.58 -7.50 10.63
C LYS A 237 -8.23 -6.33 11.37
N ARG A 238 -8.47 -5.21 10.68
CA ARG A 238 -9.09 -4.01 11.24
C ARG A 238 -10.61 -4.09 11.17
N ASP A 239 -11.29 -3.65 12.22
CA ASP A 239 -12.75 -3.60 12.32
C ASP A 239 -13.32 -2.20 12.11
N ASP A 240 -12.46 -1.18 11.98
CA ASP A 240 -12.80 0.24 11.93
C ASP A 240 -12.79 0.86 10.51
N ILE A 241 -12.55 0.04 9.49
CA ILE A 241 -12.52 0.44 8.08
C ILE A 241 -13.43 -0.45 7.23
N ILE A 242 -13.71 0.01 6.01
CA ILE A 242 -14.39 -0.74 4.96
C ILE A 242 -13.41 -0.86 3.80
N ILE A 243 -12.96 -2.08 3.50
CA ILE A 243 -12.13 -2.33 2.32
C ILE A 243 -13.03 -2.37 1.09
N LYS A 244 -12.67 -1.63 0.04
CA LYS A 244 -13.39 -1.64 -1.25
C LYS A 244 -12.49 -2.24 -2.33
N GLU A 245 -13.11 -3.04 -3.19
CA GLU A 245 -12.43 -3.68 -4.31
C GLU A 245 -12.15 -2.70 -5.45
N MET A 246 -11.09 -2.96 -6.22
CA MET A 246 -10.72 -2.15 -7.40
C MET A 246 -11.64 -2.38 -8.60
N THR A 247 -12.26 -3.57 -8.72
CA THR A 247 -13.04 -3.97 -9.91
C THR A 247 -14.12 -2.97 -10.33
N PRO A 248 -14.96 -2.40 -9.42
CA PRO A 248 -15.97 -1.43 -9.82
C PRO A 248 -15.40 -0.17 -10.47
N TYR A 249 -14.21 0.29 -10.04
CA TYR A 249 -13.54 1.45 -10.61
C TYR A 249 -12.87 1.14 -11.95
N LEU A 250 -12.31 -0.08 -12.08
CA LEU A 250 -11.80 -0.57 -13.36
C LEU A 250 -12.91 -0.70 -14.40
N ASP A 251 -14.07 -1.23 -14.00
CA ASP A 251 -15.25 -1.31 -14.86
C ASP A 251 -15.70 0.07 -15.33
N GLN A 252 -15.69 1.09 -14.45
CA GLN A 252 -16.07 2.45 -14.82
C GLN A 252 -15.11 3.12 -15.80
N VAL A 253 -13.81 2.83 -15.72
CA VAL A 253 -12.77 3.52 -16.50
C VAL A 253 -12.45 2.80 -17.81
N LEU A 254 -12.57 1.46 -17.85
CA LEU A 254 -12.07 0.64 -18.94
C LEU A 254 -13.15 -0.06 -19.76
N LYS A 255 -14.43 0.06 -19.39
CA LYS A 255 -15.58 -0.45 -20.16
C LYS A 255 -16.48 0.70 -20.60
#